data_AF-A0A662VN76-F1
#
_entry.id   AF-A0A662VN76-F1
#
_cell.length_a   1.000
_cell.length_b   1.000
_cell.length_c   1.000
_cell.angle_alpha   90.00
_cell.angle_beta   90.00
_cell.angle_gamma   90.00
#
_symmetry.space_group_name_H-M   'P 1'
#
loop_
_entity.id
_entity.type
_entity.pdbx_description
1 polymer ?
#
loop_
_entity_poly.entity_id
_entity_poly.type
_entity_poly.pdbx_seq_one_letter_code
_entity_poly.pdbx_strand_id
1 'polypeptide(L)' 'MERRPFIQQQRDSKEKVRVSIYLPLELKEKLLEVSRRRNKSMALTVRELLEKGLREVSS' A
#
# COMPACT_ATOMS: atom_id res chain seq x y z
N MET A 1 28.80 18.30 -18.90
CA MET A 1 27.71 18.12 -17.92
C MET A 1 26.90 16.90 -18.33
N GLU A 2 27.07 15.78 -17.64
CA GLU A 2 26.32 14.55 -17.91
C GLU A 2 24.86 14.71 -17.45
N ARG A 3 23.92 14.53 -18.38
CA ARG A 3 22.48 14.61 -18.12
C ARG A 3 22.07 13.37 -17.34
N ARG A 4 21.68 13.53 -16.07
CA ARG A 4 21.09 12.45 -15.26
C ARG A 4 19.80 11.97 -15.96
N PRO A 5 19.57 10.66 -16.08
CA PRO A 5 18.35 10.14 -16.68
C PRO A 5 17.12 10.59 -15.87
N PHE A 6 16.15 11.20 -16.53
CA PHE A 6 14.86 11.52 -15.94
C PHE A 6 14.13 10.21 -15.65
N ILE A 7 14.01 9.86 -14.38
CA ILE A 7 13.17 8.75 -13.95
C ILE A 7 11.71 9.18 -14.16
N GLN A 8 11.11 8.76 -15.28
CA GLN A 8 9.66 8.85 -15.46
C GLN A 8 8.99 7.91 -14.46
N GLN A 9 8.50 8.47 -13.36
CA GLN A 9 7.61 7.75 -12.47
C GLN A 9 6.32 7.44 -13.23
N GLN A 10 6.12 6.18 -13.60
CA GLN A 10 4.85 5.70 -14.14
C GLN A 10 3.76 5.94 -13.08
N ARG A 11 2.90 6.93 -13.33
CA ARG A 11 1.74 7.18 -12.48
C ARG A 11 0.65 6.19 -12.87
N ASP A 12 0.28 5.35 -11.93
CA ASP A 12 -0.90 4.48 -12.03
C ASP A 12 -2.12 5.36 -12.36
N SER A 13 -2.77 5.14 -13.51
CA SER A 13 -3.85 6.01 -14.03
C SER A 13 -5.20 5.78 -13.35
N LYS A 14 -5.25 4.93 -12.32
CA LYS A 14 -6.47 4.63 -11.58
C LYS A 14 -6.83 5.75 -10.60
N GLU A 15 -8.11 6.06 -10.54
CA GLU A 15 -8.67 6.97 -9.53
C GLU A 15 -8.38 6.44 -8.12
N LYS A 16 -7.91 7.31 -7.23
CA LYS A 16 -7.55 6.96 -5.85
C LYS A 16 -8.47 7.67 -4.89
N VAL A 17 -9.22 6.91 -4.11
CA VAL A 17 -10.07 7.45 -3.04
C VAL A 17 -9.32 7.38 -1.71
N ARG A 18 -9.35 8.47 -0.94
CA ARG A 18 -8.82 8.48 0.42
C ARG A 18 -9.87 7.94 1.38
N VAL A 19 -9.52 6.88 2.10
CA VAL A 19 -10.35 6.30 3.16
C VAL A 19 -9.65 6.48 4.51
N SER A 20 -10.37 7.00 5.50
CA SER A 20 -9.90 7.11 6.88
C SER A 20 -10.61 6.07 7.73
N ILE A 21 -9.85 5.27 8.48
CA ILE A 21 -10.38 4.19 9.33
C ILE A 21 -9.82 4.30 10.74
N TYR A 22 -10.61 3.91 11.74
CA TYR A 22 -10.16 3.74 13.11
C TYR A 22 -9.71 2.29 13.30
N LEU A 23 -8.50 2.10 13.83
CA LEU A 23 -7.92 0.78 14.07
C LEU A 23 -7.42 0.69 15.51
N PRO A 24 -7.51 -0.49 16.14
CA PRO A 24 -6.77 -0.78 17.36
C PRO A 24 -5.27 -0.53 17.18
N LEU A 25 -4.60 -0.05 18.22
CA LEU A 25 -3.16 0.26 18.18
C LEU A 25 -2.33 -0.95 17.75
N GLU A 26 -2.61 -2.11 18.33
CA GLU A 26 -1.92 -3.37 18.02
C GLU A 26 -1.98 -3.72 16.53
N LEU A 27 -3.13 -3.46 15.89
CA LEU A 27 -3.32 -3.76 14.48
C LEU A 27 -2.52 -2.80 13.59
N LYS A 28 -2.47 -1.52 13.97
CA LYS A 28 -1.62 -0.52 13.29
C LYS A 28 -0.14 -0.90 13.38
N GLU A 29 0.32 -1.37 14.55
CA GLU A 29 1.71 -1.79 14.76
C GLU A 29 2.05 -3.02 13.91
N LYS A 30 1.18 -4.03 13.89
CA LYS A 30 1.34 -5.21 13.03
C LYS A 30 1.38 -4.82 11.55
N LEU A 31 0.52 -3.90 11.10
CA LEU A 31 0.55 -3.40 9.72
C LEU A 31 1.87 -2.71 9.39
N LEU A 32 2.42 -1.92 10.33
CA LEU A 32 3.72 -1.27 10.18
C LEU A 32 4.85 -2.29 10.06
N GLU A 33 4.87 -3.28 10.94
CA GLU A 33 5.85 -4.37 10.90
C GLU A 33 5.82 -5.12 9.56
N VAL A 34 4.63 -5.48 9.08
CA VAL A 34 4.45 -6.18 7.80
C VAL A 34 4.93 -5.31 6.64
N SER A 35 4.59 -4.01 6.63
CA SER A 35 5.02 -3.09 5.58
C SER A 35 6.54 -2.97 5.50
N ARG A 36 7.22 -2.87 6.66
CA ARG A 36 8.69 -2.81 6.77
C ARG A 36 9.33 -4.11 6.31
N ARG A 37 8.84 -5.27 6.76
CA ARG A 37 9.36 -6.59 6.35
C ARG A 37 9.27 -6.80 4.84
N ARG A 38 8.22 -6.27 4.21
CA ARG A 38 8.00 -6.38 2.76
C ARG A 38 8.70 -5.29 1.94
N ASN A 39 9.36 -4.33 2.59
CA ASN A 39 9.90 -3.12 1.97
C ASN A 39 8.85 -2.39 1.10
N LYS A 40 7.61 -2.29 1.60
CA LYS A 40 6.47 -1.66 0.93
C LYS A 40 5.96 -0.49 1.75
N SER A 41 5.29 0.45 1.08
CA SER A 41 4.54 1.49 1.79
C SER A 41 3.37 0.86 2.57
N MET A 42 2.97 1.54 3.65
CA MET A 42 1.79 1.14 4.42
C MET A 42 0.54 1.07 3.53
N ALA A 43 0.34 2.07 2.68
CA ALA A 43 -0.82 2.13 1.79
C ALA A 43 -0.87 0.96 0.81
N LEU A 44 0.28 0.57 0.23
CA LEU A 44 0.35 -0.59 -0.66
C LEU A 44 0.07 -1.89 0.10
N THR A 45 0.61 -2.01 1.32
CA THR A 45 0.40 -3.18 2.17
C THR A 45 -1.09 -3.34 2.53
N VAL A 46 -1.75 -2.24 2.92
CA VAL A 46 -3.20 -2.24 3.21
C VAL A 46 -4.01 -2.61 1.98
N ARG A 47 -3.69 -2.06 0.80
CA ARG A 47 -4.36 -2.40 -0.47
C ARG A 47 -4.30 -3.90 -0.73
N GLU A 48 -3.10 -4.49 -0.70
CA GLU A 48 -2.90 -5.92 -0.98
C GLU A 48 -3.65 -6.82 0.02
N LEU A 49 -3.66 -6.45 1.30
CA LEU A 49 -4.38 -7.21 2.33
C LEU A 49 -5.91 -7.12 2.13
N LEU A 50 -6.42 -5.95 1.77
CA LEU A 50 -7.84 -5.77 1.44
C LEU A 50 -8.22 -6.57 0.20
N GLU A 51 -7.43 -6.48 -0.88
CA GLU A 51 -7.65 -7.28 -2.10
C GLU A 51 -7.66 -8.78 -1.80
N LYS A 52 -6.74 -9.26 -0.94
CA LYS A 52 -6.70 -10.66 -0.52
C LYS A 52 -7.96 -11.05 0.27
N GLY A 53 -8.33 -10.27 1.29
CA GLY A 53 -9.51 -10.55 2.11
C GLY A 53 -10.81 -10.53 1.30
N LEU A 54 -10.95 -9.59 0.36
CA LEU A 54 -12.12 -9.53 -0.53
C LEU A 54 -12.22 -10.77 -1.44
N ARG A 55 -11.10 -11.29 -1.94
CA ARG A 55 -11.11 -12.54 -2.73
C ARG A 55 -11.54 -13.74 -1.91
N GLU A 56 -11.07 -13.85 -0.66
CA GLU A 56 -11.42 -14.95 0.25
C GLU A 56 -12.89 -14.90 0.67
N VAL A 57 -13.47 -13.71 0.86
CA VAL A 57 -14.89 -13.55 1.19
C VAL A 57 -15.81 -13.77 -0.01
N SER A 58 -15.32 -13.52 -1.23
CA SER A 58 -16.10 -13.68 -2.48
C SER A 58 -15.99 -15.07 -3.11
N SER A 59 -15.28 -16.01 -2.48
CA SER A 59 -15.13 -17.42 -2.90
C SER A 59 -15.95 -18.33 -2.01
#